data_AF-A0A816JPI9-F1
#
_entry.id   AF-A0A816JPI9-F1
#
_cell.length_a   1.000
_cell.length_b   1.000
_cell.length_c   1.000
_cell.angle_alpha   90.00
_cell.angle_beta   90.00
_cell.angle_gamma   90.00
#
_symmetry.space_group_name_H-M   'P 1'
#
loop_
_entity.id
_entity.type
_entity.pdbx_description
1 polymer ?
#
loop_
_entity_poly.entity_id
_entity_poly.type
_entity_poly.pdbx_seq_one_letter_code
_entity_poly.pdbx_strand_id
1 'polypeptide(L)'
;MAGGFTININIPAGEGFTISINPNSAPAGSGVGAASGRIQPPAGEGLNISINPNSAPAGNLCTNPSSQKPLECSPGKANPKVFFDMAVRGKAVGRIVMELFADTTPRTAENFRALCTGEKGMGKKGKPLHYKGSIIHHMCPDYIIGGGDFTYERKGYGGESIYAGGFFEDENFIKKHTGPGILSMNNNGPDTNQSQFLISLTENWELDDLHVVFGQVVEGLDVVRIISHEPLKDKFSKPVVIDCGQIK
;
A
#
# COMPACT_ATOMS: atom_id res chain seq x y z
N MET A 1 -18.16 -35.70 8.16
CA MET A 1 -19.06 -35.47 7.01
C MET A 1 -18.88 -34.02 6.58
N ALA A 2 -18.29 -33.77 5.41
CA ALA A 2 -18.14 -32.42 4.88
C ALA A 2 -19.45 -32.02 4.19
N GLY A 3 -20.14 -31.01 4.69
CA GLY A 3 -21.37 -30.50 4.10
C GLY A 3 -21.05 -29.60 2.91
N GLY A 4 -21.54 -29.95 1.72
CA GLY A 4 -21.64 -29.00 0.61
C GLY A 4 -22.80 -28.04 0.86
N PHE A 5 -22.70 -26.81 0.35
CA PHE A 5 -23.80 -25.86 0.32
C PHE A 5 -24.08 -25.48 -1.14
N THR A 6 -25.37 -25.32 -1.46
CA THR A 6 -25.82 -24.92 -2.79
C THR A 6 -26.26 -23.47 -2.74
N ILE A 7 -25.77 -22.64 -3.67
CA ILE A 7 -26.26 -21.28 -3.88
C ILE A 7 -27.06 -21.27 -5.19
N ASN A 8 -28.36 -20.98 -5.09
CA ASN A 8 -29.21 -20.78 -6.25
C ASN A 8 -29.30 -19.28 -6.54
N ILE A 9 -28.86 -18.86 -7.73
CA ILE A 9 -28.93 -17.47 -8.18
C ILE A 9 -29.86 -17.43 -9.41
N ASN A 10 -30.93 -16.65 -9.34
CA ASN A 10 -31.86 -16.48 -10.45
C ASN A 10 -31.51 -15.20 -11.22
N ILE A 11 -31.21 -15.31 -12.51
CA ILE A 11 -30.69 -14.21 -13.33
C ILE A 11 -31.67 -13.92 -14.47
N PRO A 12 -32.07 -12.65 -14.69
CA PRO A 12 -32.94 -12.29 -15.81
C PRO A 12 -32.26 -12.55 -17.16
N ALA A 13 -33.06 -12.94 -18.17
CA ALA A 13 -32.55 -13.26 -19.50
C ALA A 13 -31.88 -12.04 -20.18
N GLY A 14 -30.70 -12.24 -20.75
CA GLY A 14 -30.02 -11.28 -21.62
C GLY A 14 -28.83 -10.52 -21.01
N GLU A 15 -28.64 -10.59 -19.69
CA GLU A 15 -27.49 -9.95 -19.01
C GLU A 15 -26.41 -10.99 -18.67
N GLY A 16 -25.19 -10.77 -19.16
CA GLY A 16 -24.04 -11.56 -18.74
C GLY A 16 -23.68 -11.22 -17.29
N PHE A 17 -23.49 -12.23 -16.45
CA PHE A 17 -23.13 -12.06 -15.05
C PHE A 17 -21.72 -12.60 -14.78
N THR A 18 -21.08 -12.09 -13.75
CA THR A 18 -19.76 -12.55 -13.28
C THR A 18 -19.93 -13.13 -11.89
N ILE A 19 -19.38 -14.32 -11.66
CA ILE A 19 -19.29 -14.90 -10.32
C ILE A 19 -17.83 -14.83 -9.89
N SER A 20 -17.63 -14.23 -8.72
CA SER A 20 -16.34 -14.19 -8.04
C SER A 20 -16.50 -14.91 -6.71
N ILE A 21 -15.71 -15.96 -6.49
CA ILE A 21 -15.63 -16.64 -5.20
C ILE A 21 -14.36 -16.14 -4.52
N ASN A 22 -14.54 -15.31 -3.48
CA ASN A 22 -13.46 -14.84 -2.63
C ASN A 22 -13.55 -15.58 -1.28
N PRO A 23 -12.60 -16.48 -0.98
CA PRO A 23 -12.57 -17.13 0.32
C PRO A 23 -12.12 -16.09 1.37
N ASN A 24 -13.06 -15.52 2.12
CA ASN A 24 -12.71 -14.80 3.34
C ASN A 24 -12.30 -15.84 4.39
N SER A 25 -11.03 -15.77 4.81
CA SER A 25 -10.40 -16.59 5.86
C SER A 25 -10.38 -18.11 5.61
N ALA A 26 -9.49 -18.57 4.73
CA ALA A 26 -9.08 -19.97 4.70
C ALA A 26 -7.71 -20.13 5.40
N PRO A 27 -7.52 -21.10 6.31
CA PRO A 27 -6.22 -21.37 6.92
C PRO A 27 -5.17 -21.73 5.85
N ALA A 28 -3.93 -21.30 6.05
CA ALA A 28 -2.84 -21.59 5.12
C ALA A 28 -2.72 -23.11 4.85
N GLY A 29 -2.84 -23.51 3.57
CA GLY A 29 -2.71 -24.91 3.12
C GLY A 29 -3.97 -25.55 2.51
N SER A 30 -5.10 -24.84 2.42
CA SER A 30 -6.38 -25.41 1.95
C SER A 30 -6.58 -25.49 0.43
N GLY A 31 -5.63 -25.03 -0.40
CA GLY A 31 -5.68 -25.20 -1.86
C GLY A 31 -6.83 -24.47 -2.58
N VAL A 32 -7.57 -23.59 -1.90
CA VAL A 32 -8.68 -22.83 -2.50
C VAL A 32 -8.17 -21.48 -3.02
N GLY A 33 -8.00 -21.36 -4.33
CA GLY A 33 -7.64 -20.11 -5.00
C GLY A 33 -8.86 -19.30 -5.42
N ALA A 34 -8.70 -17.97 -5.52
CA ALA A 34 -9.72 -17.12 -6.12
C ALA A 34 -9.91 -17.47 -7.60
N ALA A 35 -11.16 -17.60 -8.03
CA ALA A 35 -11.52 -17.86 -9.43
C ALA A 35 -12.64 -16.92 -9.87
N SER A 36 -12.49 -16.36 -11.08
CA SER A 36 -13.52 -15.55 -11.73
C SER A 36 -13.78 -16.09 -13.13
N GLY A 37 -15.05 -16.31 -13.47
CA GLY A 37 -15.47 -16.76 -14.79
C GLY A 37 -16.67 -15.96 -15.29
N ARG A 38 -16.70 -15.68 -16.60
CA ARG A 38 -17.85 -15.06 -17.27
C ARG A 38 -18.65 -16.14 -17.97
N ILE A 39 -19.92 -16.29 -17.60
CA ILE A 39 -20.81 -17.31 -18.18
C ILE A 39 -22.00 -16.60 -18.80
N GLN A 40 -22.38 -17.03 -20.00
CA GLN A 40 -23.57 -16.55 -20.70
C GLN A 40 -24.49 -17.74 -20.97
N PRO A 41 -25.56 -17.93 -20.16
CA PRO A 41 -26.49 -19.04 -20.36
C PRO A 41 -27.36 -18.85 -21.61
N PRO A 42 -27.79 -19.95 -22.26
CA PRO A 42 -28.83 -19.90 -23.27
C PRO A 42 -30.18 -19.45 -22.66
N ALA A 43 -31.02 -18.81 -23.48
CA ALA A 43 -32.27 -18.21 -23.01
C ALA A 43 -33.27 -19.27 -22.52
N GLY A 44 -33.72 -19.15 -21.27
CA GLY A 44 -34.93 -19.84 -20.77
C GLY A 44 -34.73 -20.87 -19.66
N GLU A 45 -33.51 -21.15 -19.22
CA GLU A 45 -33.27 -22.09 -18.10
C GLU A 45 -32.35 -21.47 -17.04
N GLY A 46 -32.70 -21.69 -15.76
CA GLY A 46 -31.87 -21.26 -14.63
C GLY A 46 -30.56 -22.05 -14.55
N LEU A 47 -29.46 -21.37 -14.23
CA LEU A 47 -28.17 -22.03 -14.00
C LEU A 47 -28.08 -22.53 -12.56
N ASN A 48 -27.90 -23.84 -12.40
CA ASN A 48 -27.59 -24.46 -11.10
C ASN A 48 -26.07 -24.56 -10.93
N ILE A 49 -25.52 -23.95 -9.89
CA ILE A 49 -24.08 -23.97 -9.60
C ILE A 49 -23.85 -24.76 -8.31
N SER A 50 -23.09 -25.84 -8.43
CA SER A 50 -22.70 -26.68 -7.28
C SER A 50 -21.21 -26.50 -7.00
N ILE A 51 -20.86 -26.05 -5.80
CA ILE A 51 -19.47 -25.95 -5.33
C ILE A 51 -19.20 -27.18 -4.49
N ASN A 52 -18.39 -28.11 -5.01
CA ASN A 52 -17.99 -29.31 -4.27
C ASN A 52 -16.53 -29.16 -3.80
N PRO A 53 -16.26 -29.01 -2.49
CA PRO A 53 -14.92 -28.70 -2.00
C PRO A 53 -13.88 -29.84 -2.16
N ASN A 54 -14.25 -31.01 -2.70
CA ASN A 54 -13.37 -32.19 -2.76
C ASN A 54 -13.11 -32.77 -4.16
N SER A 55 -13.26 -32.00 -5.23
CA SER A 55 -12.85 -32.45 -6.57
C SER A 55 -11.58 -31.71 -7.03
N ALA A 56 -10.41 -32.30 -6.76
CA ALA A 56 -9.18 -31.94 -7.45
C ALA A 56 -9.30 -32.34 -8.93
N PRO A 57 -9.05 -31.44 -9.90
CA PRO A 57 -8.92 -31.85 -11.28
C PRO A 57 -7.49 -32.36 -11.53
N ALA A 58 -7.39 -33.59 -12.03
CA ALA A 58 -6.17 -34.13 -12.61
C ALA A 58 -5.90 -33.45 -13.97
N GLY A 59 -4.68 -32.95 -14.16
CA GLY A 59 -4.07 -32.74 -15.48
C GLY A 59 -4.20 -31.34 -16.09
N ASN A 60 -3.14 -30.55 -16.03
CA ASN A 60 -2.22 -30.43 -17.16
C ASN A 60 -0.92 -29.75 -16.72
N LEU A 61 0.20 -30.44 -16.95
CA LEU A 61 1.53 -29.86 -16.86
C LEU A 61 1.66 -28.76 -17.91
N CYS A 62 1.79 -27.52 -17.47
CA CYS A 62 2.42 -26.48 -18.27
C CYS A 62 3.84 -26.29 -17.71
N THR A 63 4.80 -26.93 -18.36
CA THR A 63 6.21 -26.61 -18.24
C THR A 63 6.44 -25.19 -18.72
N ASN A 64 7.04 -24.33 -17.89
CA ASN A 64 7.84 -23.22 -18.40
C ASN A 64 9.08 -23.04 -17.51
N PRO A 65 10.26 -22.79 -18.11
CA PRO A 65 11.55 -23.00 -17.49
C PRO A 65 11.81 -21.93 -16.43
N SER A 66 12.32 -22.41 -15.30
CA SER A 66 13.01 -21.65 -14.28
C SER A 66 13.91 -20.56 -14.87
N SER A 67 13.49 -19.31 -14.71
CA SER A 67 14.33 -18.11 -14.80
C SER A 67 13.76 -17.02 -13.90
N GLN A 68 13.48 -17.35 -12.64
CA GLN A 68 13.48 -16.35 -11.58
C GLN A 68 14.81 -16.49 -10.86
N LYS A 69 15.74 -15.60 -11.22
CA LYS A 69 16.92 -15.35 -10.40
C LYS A 69 16.41 -14.96 -9.01
N PRO A 70 16.88 -15.56 -7.91
CA PRO A 70 16.67 -15.00 -6.59
C PRO A 70 17.11 -13.53 -6.63
N LEU A 71 16.30 -12.63 -6.06
CA LEU A 71 16.70 -11.24 -5.85
C LEU A 71 17.94 -11.27 -4.94
N GLU A 72 19.12 -11.22 -5.55
CA GLU A 72 20.38 -11.00 -4.85
C GLU A 72 20.24 -9.68 -4.08
N CYS A 73 20.34 -9.75 -2.75
CA CYS A 73 20.72 -8.60 -1.95
C CYS A 73 22.02 -8.06 -2.57
N SER A 74 21.95 -6.90 -3.23
CA SER A 74 23.13 -6.23 -3.76
C SER A 74 24.13 -6.04 -2.61
N PRO A 75 25.25 -6.76 -2.54
CA PRO A 75 26.20 -6.58 -1.45
C PRO A 75 26.88 -5.23 -1.68
N GLY A 76 26.62 -4.25 -0.81
CA GLY A 76 27.48 -3.07 -0.68
C GLY A 76 26.86 -1.69 -0.91
N LYS A 77 25.54 -1.54 -1.10
CA LYS A 77 24.92 -0.21 -1.12
C LYS A 77 24.18 0.03 0.18
N ALA A 78 24.60 1.04 0.94
CA ALA A 78 23.90 1.49 2.13
C ALA A 78 22.46 1.91 1.79
N ASN A 79 21.54 1.67 2.71
CA ASN A 79 20.14 2.06 2.57
C ASN A 79 20.04 3.59 2.38
N PRO A 80 19.23 4.08 1.43
CA PRO A 80 19.05 5.50 1.20
C PRO A 80 18.48 6.19 2.45
N LYS A 81 19.00 7.38 2.76
CA LYS A 81 18.39 8.27 3.75
C LYS A 81 17.71 9.45 3.06
N VAL A 82 16.51 9.77 3.52
CA VAL A 82 15.71 10.90 3.03
C VAL A 82 15.26 11.76 4.19
N PHE A 83 14.85 12.99 3.92
CA PHE A 83 14.39 13.90 4.95
C PHE A 83 13.11 14.64 4.56
N PHE A 84 12.36 15.05 5.58
CA PHE A 84 11.31 16.05 5.52
C PHE A 84 11.63 17.19 6.48
N ASP A 85 11.62 18.42 5.97
CA ASP A 85 11.53 19.62 6.80
C ASP A 85 10.06 19.96 6.98
N MET A 86 9.63 20.06 8.24
CA MET A 86 8.23 20.18 8.60
C MET A 86 7.92 21.59 9.10
N ALA A 87 6.76 22.10 8.74
CA ALA A 87 6.19 23.31 9.32
C ALA A 87 4.74 23.10 9.76
N VAL A 88 4.38 23.80 10.83
CA VAL A 88 3.03 23.86 11.38
C VAL A 88 2.64 25.32 11.51
N ARG A 89 1.47 25.72 10.99
CA ARG A 89 0.99 27.11 11.01
C ARG A 89 2.04 28.11 10.46
N GLY A 90 2.79 27.70 9.44
CA GLY A 90 3.84 28.50 8.81
C GLY A 90 5.15 28.61 9.59
N LYS A 91 5.29 27.94 10.74
CA LYS A 91 6.53 27.90 11.53
C LYS A 91 7.21 26.55 11.37
N ALA A 92 8.52 26.55 11.14
CA ALA A 92 9.31 25.32 11.10
C ALA A 92 9.26 24.63 12.47
N VAL A 93 8.99 23.32 12.47
CA VAL A 93 8.93 22.48 13.70
C VAL A 93 10.08 21.49 13.80
N GLY A 94 10.79 21.23 12.70
CA GLY A 94 12.00 20.41 12.70
C GLY A 94 12.13 19.55 11.46
N ARG A 95 13.19 18.73 11.45
CA ARG A 95 13.50 17.78 10.39
C ARG A 95 13.23 16.36 10.85
N ILE A 96 12.64 15.55 9.99
CA ILE A 96 12.51 14.10 10.13
C ILE A 96 13.48 13.47 9.13
N VAL A 97 14.36 12.57 9.57
CA VAL A 97 15.24 11.79 8.71
C VAL A 97 14.78 10.34 8.75
N MET A 98 14.65 9.73 7.59
CA MET A 98 14.19 8.34 7.43
C MET A 98 15.22 7.54 6.65
N GLU A 99 15.53 6.35 7.13
CA GLU A 99 16.24 5.31 6.38
C GLU A 99 15.22 4.44 5.63
N LEU A 100 15.48 4.16 4.36
CA LEU A 100 14.61 3.34 3.51
C LEU A 100 15.24 1.97 3.30
N PHE A 101 14.49 0.90 3.57
CA PHE A 101 14.92 -0.49 3.46
C PHE A 101 14.97 -0.93 1.99
N ALA A 102 15.90 -0.37 1.22
CA ALA A 102 16.13 -0.73 -0.17
C ALA A 102 16.72 -2.14 -0.33
N ASP A 103 17.26 -2.70 0.76
CA ASP A 103 17.71 -4.08 0.88
C ASP A 103 16.56 -5.10 0.91
N THR A 104 15.42 -4.76 1.54
CA THR A 104 14.26 -5.67 1.63
C THR A 104 13.09 -5.30 0.73
N THR A 105 12.87 -4.01 0.50
CA THR A 105 11.76 -3.46 -0.29
C THR A 105 12.28 -2.42 -1.30
N PRO A 106 13.14 -2.82 -2.25
CA PRO A 106 13.81 -1.89 -3.17
C PRO A 106 12.85 -1.04 -4.00
N ARG A 107 11.72 -1.59 -4.46
CA ARG A 107 10.73 -0.83 -5.24
C ARG A 107 10.04 0.20 -4.35
N THR A 108 9.52 -0.24 -3.22
CA THR A 108 8.79 0.63 -2.29
C THR A 108 9.69 1.77 -1.79
N ALA A 109 10.95 1.45 -1.43
CA ALA A 109 11.96 2.41 -1.06
C ALA A 109 12.28 3.41 -2.19
N GLU A 110 12.47 2.93 -3.43
CA GLU A 110 12.77 3.80 -4.58
C GLU A 110 11.61 4.74 -4.91
N ASN A 111 10.37 4.27 -4.79
CA ASN A 111 9.18 5.13 -4.95
C ASN A 111 9.22 6.29 -3.96
N PHE A 112 9.38 6.00 -2.67
CA PHE A 112 9.41 7.04 -1.64
C PHE A 112 10.60 7.99 -1.82
N ARG A 113 11.79 7.46 -2.12
CA ARG A 113 13.00 8.25 -2.37
C ARG A 113 12.83 9.23 -3.51
N ALA A 114 12.32 8.77 -4.66
CA ALA A 114 12.11 9.61 -5.82
C ALA A 114 11.02 10.66 -5.61
N LEU A 115 9.99 10.35 -4.81
CA LEU A 115 8.98 11.31 -4.38
C LEU A 115 9.53 12.33 -3.37
N CYS A 116 10.58 12.00 -2.61
CA CYS A 116 11.29 12.98 -1.78
C CYS A 116 12.13 13.94 -2.63
N THR A 117 12.75 13.49 -3.71
CA THR A 117 13.61 14.34 -4.56
C THR A 117 12.84 15.10 -5.64
N GLY A 118 11.65 14.63 -6.03
CA GLY A 118 10.87 15.22 -7.12
C GLY A 118 11.46 14.94 -8.52
N GLU A 119 12.45 14.05 -8.63
CA GLU A 119 13.24 13.85 -9.85
C GLU A 119 12.45 13.26 -11.02
N LYS A 120 11.27 12.70 -10.77
CA LYS A 120 10.38 12.09 -11.78
C LYS A 120 9.48 13.12 -12.48
N GLY A 121 9.58 14.40 -12.12
CA GLY A 121 8.87 15.49 -12.80
C GLY A 121 7.36 15.46 -12.56
N MET A 122 6.57 15.59 -13.62
CA MET A 122 5.11 15.65 -13.54
C MET A 122 4.49 14.27 -13.65
N GLY A 123 3.57 13.97 -12.73
CA GLY A 123 2.78 12.74 -12.76
C GLY A 123 1.54 12.87 -13.64
N LYS A 124 0.79 11.76 -13.77
CA LYS A 124 -0.35 11.67 -14.69
C LYS A 124 -1.52 12.53 -14.24
N LYS A 125 -1.59 12.85 -12.95
CA LYS A 125 -2.62 13.74 -12.38
C LYS A 125 -2.27 15.23 -12.55
N GLY A 126 -1.25 15.55 -13.37
CA GLY A 126 -0.85 16.93 -13.67
C GLY A 126 -0.22 17.65 -12.48
N LYS A 127 0.30 16.90 -11.51
CA LYS A 127 0.99 17.42 -10.32
C LYS A 127 2.43 16.90 -10.28
N PRO A 128 3.38 17.65 -9.72
CA PRO A 128 4.72 17.13 -9.50
C PRO A 128 4.69 15.87 -8.64
N LEU A 129 5.47 14.86 -9.02
CA LEU A 129 5.72 13.65 -8.24
C LEU A 129 6.69 13.99 -7.09
N HIS A 130 6.22 14.80 -6.14
CA HIS A 130 7.08 15.41 -5.12
C HIS A 130 6.30 15.64 -3.82
N TYR A 131 6.87 15.23 -2.68
CA TYR A 131 6.26 15.46 -1.37
C TYR A 131 6.33 16.92 -0.90
N LYS A 132 7.18 17.76 -1.50
CA LYS A 132 7.26 19.18 -1.13
C LYS A 132 5.91 19.88 -1.31
N GLY A 133 5.45 20.49 -0.23
CA GLY A 133 4.15 21.14 -0.12
C GLY A 133 2.99 20.19 0.21
N SER A 134 3.19 18.87 0.26
CA SER A 134 2.18 17.93 0.75
C SER A 134 1.96 18.10 2.26
N ILE A 135 0.84 17.58 2.76
CA ILE A 135 0.45 17.74 4.16
C ILE A 135 0.30 16.39 4.86
N ILE A 136 0.48 16.40 6.18
CA ILE A 136 0.07 15.30 7.05
C ILE A 136 -1.44 15.45 7.27
N HIS A 137 -2.22 14.55 6.66
CA HIS A 137 -3.67 14.66 6.59
C HIS A 137 -4.40 13.70 7.53
N HIS A 138 -3.72 12.67 8.00
CA HIS A 138 -4.20 11.75 9.03
C HIS A 138 -3.28 11.83 10.25
N MET A 139 -3.84 12.08 11.42
CA MET A 139 -3.07 12.19 12.68
C MET A 139 -3.93 11.60 13.80
N CYS A 140 -3.43 10.53 14.41
CA CYS A 140 -3.95 9.95 15.63
C CYS A 140 -2.87 10.14 16.72
N PRO A 141 -3.10 11.00 17.73
CA PRO A 141 -2.12 11.32 18.75
C PRO A 141 -1.48 10.07 19.38
N ASP A 142 -0.15 10.05 19.46
CA ASP A 142 0.66 8.95 20.01
C ASP A 142 0.46 7.56 19.37
N TYR A 143 -0.27 7.48 18.26
CA TYR A 143 -0.59 6.22 17.59
C TYR A 143 0.02 6.15 16.19
N ILE A 144 -0.43 7.01 15.27
CA ILE A 144 0.03 7.00 13.87
C ILE A 144 -0.20 8.34 13.19
N ILE A 145 0.67 8.70 12.25
CA ILE A 145 0.44 9.81 11.32
C ILE A 145 0.48 9.32 9.87
N GLY A 146 -0.26 9.99 8.99
CA GLY A 146 -0.37 9.65 7.58
C GLY A 146 -0.28 10.87 6.67
N GLY A 147 0.50 10.73 5.61
CA GLY A 147 0.84 11.80 4.67
C GLY A 147 0.95 11.30 3.24
N GLY A 148 1.48 12.17 2.36
CA GLY A 148 1.86 11.77 1.00
C GLY A 148 0.81 11.95 -0.10
N ASP A 149 -0.39 12.45 0.21
CA ASP A 149 -1.32 12.94 -0.81
C ASP A 149 -0.89 14.35 -1.27
N PHE A 150 -0.11 14.41 -2.35
CA PHE A 150 0.33 15.67 -2.99
C PHE A 150 -0.62 16.17 -4.09
N THR A 151 -1.76 15.51 -4.29
CA THR A 151 -2.69 15.82 -5.40
C THR A 151 -3.87 16.70 -4.96
N TYR A 152 -4.95 16.73 -5.76
CA TYR A 152 -6.02 17.74 -5.81
C TYR A 152 -6.42 18.37 -4.46
N GLU A 153 -6.83 17.56 -3.48
CA GLU A 153 -7.40 18.06 -2.22
C GLU A 153 -6.51 17.86 -1.00
N ARG A 154 -5.47 17.01 -1.09
CA ARG A 154 -4.57 16.65 0.01
C ARG A 154 -5.33 16.18 1.25
N LYS A 155 -6.37 15.38 1.03
CA LYS A 155 -7.28 14.87 2.08
C LYS A 155 -7.10 13.37 2.33
N GLY A 156 -6.23 12.69 1.58
CA GLY A 156 -6.01 11.24 1.67
C GLY A 156 -6.75 10.44 0.59
N TYR A 157 -7.43 11.10 -0.36
CA TYR A 157 -8.11 10.43 -1.48
C TYR A 157 -7.26 10.41 -2.76
N GLY A 158 -6.09 11.05 -2.71
CA GLY A 158 -5.23 11.27 -3.86
C GLY A 158 -3.88 10.60 -3.76
N GLY A 159 -2.90 11.14 -4.47
CA GLY A 159 -1.56 10.58 -4.61
C GLY A 159 -1.41 9.76 -5.89
N GLU A 160 -0.17 9.55 -6.32
CA GLU A 160 0.21 8.56 -7.33
C GLU A 160 1.66 8.11 -7.07
N SER A 161 2.03 6.89 -7.46
CA SER A 161 3.41 6.40 -7.41
C SER A 161 4.24 6.91 -8.60
N ILE A 162 5.55 6.67 -8.55
CA ILE A 162 6.45 6.90 -9.68
C ILE A 162 6.29 5.89 -10.83
N TYR A 163 5.50 4.84 -10.61
CA TYR A 163 5.39 3.70 -11.52
C TYR A 163 4.27 3.88 -12.55
N ALA A 164 4.35 3.06 -13.60
CA ALA A 164 3.34 3.05 -14.65
C ALA A 164 1.97 2.68 -14.06
N GLY A 165 1.03 3.64 -14.10
CA GLY A 165 -0.35 3.42 -13.63
C GLY A 165 -0.69 4.17 -12.35
N GLY A 166 0.31 4.75 -11.67
CA GLY A 166 0.11 5.52 -10.44
C GLY A 166 -0.12 4.67 -9.19
N PHE A 167 -0.16 3.34 -9.34
CA PHE A 167 -0.24 2.35 -8.26
C PHE A 167 0.84 1.27 -8.46
N PHE A 168 1.10 0.46 -7.44
CA PHE A 168 1.97 -0.73 -7.52
C PHE A 168 1.60 -1.78 -6.46
N GLU A 169 1.93 -3.03 -6.77
CA GLU A 169 1.73 -4.21 -5.90
C GLU A 169 2.45 -4.14 -4.54
N ASP A 170 1.96 -4.90 -3.57
CA ASP A 170 2.61 -5.13 -2.29
C ASP A 170 3.91 -5.92 -2.51
N GLU A 171 5.05 -5.32 -2.15
CA GLU A 171 6.35 -5.90 -2.49
C GLU A 171 6.70 -7.12 -1.63
N ASN A 172 6.54 -7.01 -0.31
CA ASN A 172 6.57 -8.10 0.68
C ASN A 172 6.20 -7.58 2.07
N PHE A 173 6.01 -8.50 3.02
CA PHE A 173 5.67 -8.20 4.43
C PHE A 173 6.70 -8.78 5.41
N ILE A 174 7.99 -8.79 5.03
CA ILE A 174 9.07 -9.35 5.86
C ILE A 174 9.28 -8.52 7.14
N LYS A 175 9.25 -7.19 6.99
CA LYS A 175 9.35 -6.24 8.12
C LYS A 175 7.96 -6.00 8.71
N LYS A 176 7.92 -5.78 10.02
CA LYS A 176 6.68 -5.67 10.83
C LYS A 176 6.61 -4.33 11.55
N HIS A 177 5.42 -3.91 11.96
CA HIS A 177 5.14 -2.64 12.64
C HIS A 177 5.51 -2.70 14.12
N THR A 178 6.79 -2.96 14.39
CA THR A 178 7.36 -3.29 15.70
C THR A 178 7.45 -2.13 16.68
N GLY A 179 7.13 -0.90 16.28
CA GLY A 179 7.16 0.23 17.21
C GLY A 179 7.22 1.63 16.58
N PRO A 180 7.52 2.64 17.42
CA PRO A 180 7.59 4.03 17.00
C PRO A 180 8.68 4.26 15.93
N GLY A 181 8.36 5.07 14.93
CA GLY A 181 9.24 5.44 13.84
C GLY A 181 9.18 4.50 12.64
N ILE A 182 8.45 3.38 12.69
CA ILE A 182 8.28 2.52 11.51
C ILE A 182 7.52 3.26 10.41
N LEU A 183 8.07 3.21 9.19
CA LEU A 183 7.52 3.82 7.98
C LEU A 183 6.91 2.72 7.09
N SER A 184 5.63 2.86 6.74
CA SER A 184 4.89 1.89 5.91
C SER A 184 3.97 2.55 4.89
N MET A 185 3.57 1.78 3.87
CA MET A 185 2.69 2.28 2.81
C MET A 185 1.25 2.41 3.32
N ASN A 186 0.58 3.51 2.96
CA ASN A 186 -0.87 3.63 3.13
C ASN A 186 -1.56 3.23 1.83
N ASN A 187 -2.36 2.17 1.87
CA ASN A 187 -3.06 1.60 0.71
C ASN A 187 -4.57 1.51 0.96
N ASN A 188 -5.34 1.19 -0.08
CA ASN A 188 -6.78 0.96 -0.03
C ASN A 188 -7.11 -0.52 -0.26
N GLY A 189 -6.32 -1.41 0.34
CA GLY A 189 -6.37 -2.86 0.13
C GLY A 189 -5.21 -3.39 -0.72
N PRO A 190 -5.19 -4.72 -0.96
CA PRO A 190 -4.06 -5.40 -1.59
C PRO A 190 -3.65 -4.77 -2.93
N ASP A 191 -2.35 -4.62 -3.14
CA ASP A 191 -1.74 -4.15 -4.39
C ASP A 191 -2.17 -2.75 -4.85
N THR A 192 -2.55 -1.87 -3.91
CA THR A 192 -2.97 -0.49 -4.21
C THR A 192 -2.00 0.57 -3.68
N ASN A 193 -0.72 0.23 -3.53
CA ASN A 193 0.28 1.18 -3.03
C ASN A 193 0.49 2.34 -4.01
N GLN A 194 0.71 3.54 -3.48
CA GLN A 194 0.93 4.74 -4.27
C GLN A 194 1.97 5.66 -3.62
N SER A 195 1.63 6.89 -3.26
CA SER A 195 2.52 7.84 -2.59
C SER A 195 2.19 8.07 -1.12
N GLN A 196 1.03 7.62 -0.66
CA GLN A 196 0.66 7.82 0.74
C GLN A 196 1.43 6.86 1.65
N PHE A 197 1.80 7.35 2.82
CA PHE A 197 2.61 6.65 3.80
C PHE A 197 2.08 6.85 5.21
N LEU A 198 2.48 5.97 6.12
CA LEU A 198 2.21 6.01 7.55
C LEU A 198 3.53 6.04 8.32
N ILE A 199 3.55 6.76 9.44
CA ILE A 199 4.63 6.68 10.45
C ILE A 199 3.99 6.30 11.78
N SER A 200 4.36 5.13 12.29
CA SER A 200 3.90 4.61 13.58
C SER A 200 4.52 5.37 14.74
N LEU A 201 3.74 5.61 15.80
CA LEU A 201 4.21 6.16 17.08
C LEU A 201 4.10 5.16 18.24
N THR A 202 3.59 3.96 17.95
CA THR A 202 3.50 2.78 18.82
C THR A 202 3.65 1.51 17.97
N GLU A 203 3.64 0.33 18.59
CA GLU A 203 3.49 -0.93 17.87
C GLU A 203 2.09 -1.04 17.23
N ASN A 204 2.03 -1.47 15.96
CA ASN A 204 0.79 -1.58 15.17
C ASN A 204 0.68 -2.94 14.47
N TRP A 205 0.72 -4.04 15.23
CA TRP A 205 0.67 -5.41 14.70
C TRP A 205 -0.57 -5.67 13.82
N GLU A 206 -1.66 -4.92 14.02
CA GLU A 206 -2.87 -4.98 13.23
C GLU A 206 -2.69 -4.54 11.76
N LEU A 207 -1.58 -3.86 11.45
CA LEU A 207 -1.22 -3.42 10.10
C LEU A 207 -0.26 -4.40 9.40
N ASP A 208 0.24 -5.40 10.12
CA ASP A 208 1.14 -6.41 9.56
C ASP A 208 0.42 -7.22 8.47
N ASP A 209 1.17 -7.56 7.42
CA ASP A 209 0.67 -8.28 6.23
C ASP A 209 -0.42 -7.55 5.43
N LEU A 210 -0.75 -6.30 5.80
CA LEU A 210 -1.67 -5.41 5.10
C LEU A 210 -0.94 -4.19 4.52
N HIS A 211 0.07 -3.68 5.23
CA HIS A 211 0.83 -2.50 4.85
C HIS A 211 2.32 -2.83 4.74
N VAL A 212 2.92 -2.55 3.58
CA VAL A 212 4.35 -2.80 3.35
C VAL A 212 5.19 -1.86 4.21
N VAL A 213 5.98 -2.41 5.13
CA VAL A 213 7.00 -1.67 5.89
C VAL A 213 8.25 -1.53 5.03
N PHE A 214 8.67 -0.28 4.78
CA PHE A 214 9.76 0.02 3.85
C PHE A 214 10.82 0.98 4.39
N GLY A 215 10.72 1.40 5.65
CA GLY A 215 11.74 2.23 6.27
C GLY A 215 11.50 2.48 7.75
N GLN A 216 12.32 3.37 8.31
CA GLN A 216 12.21 3.83 9.68
C GLN A 216 12.71 5.27 9.83
N VAL A 217 12.14 6.01 10.78
CA VAL A 217 12.66 7.29 11.26
C VAL A 217 13.93 7.04 12.06
N VAL A 218 15.02 7.68 11.65
CA VAL A 218 16.32 7.63 12.33
C VAL A 218 16.64 8.92 13.10
N GLU A 219 16.04 10.04 12.73
CA GLU A 219 16.12 11.32 13.45
C GLU A 219 14.78 12.06 13.38
N GLY A 220 14.45 12.84 14.40
CA GLY A 220 13.23 13.67 14.41
C GLY A 220 11.94 12.95 14.80
N LEU A 221 12.01 11.85 15.56
CA LEU A 221 10.81 11.18 16.08
C LEU A 221 10.00 12.08 17.03
N ASP A 222 10.67 12.97 17.75
CA ASP A 222 10.05 14.05 18.54
C ASP A 222 9.24 15.01 17.67
N VAL A 223 9.71 15.34 16.47
CA VAL A 223 8.97 16.14 15.48
C VAL A 223 7.70 15.42 15.05
N VAL A 224 7.76 14.10 14.80
CA VAL A 224 6.58 13.27 14.48
C VAL A 224 5.56 13.29 15.62
N ARG A 225 6.02 13.20 16.88
CA ARG A 225 5.15 13.28 18.07
C ARG A 225 4.50 14.66 18.25
N ILE A 226 5.24 15.74 17.99
CA ILE A 226 4.67 17.10 17.99
C ILE A 226 3.56 17.18 16.94
N ILE A 227 3.85 16.71 15.73
CA ILE A 227 2.91 16.68 14.61
C ILE A 227 1.64 15.90 14.95
N SER A 228 1.73 14.73 15.58
CA SER A 228 0.55 13.90 15.87
C SER A 228 -0.46 14.56 16.81
N HIS A 229 -0.04 15.58 17.57
CA HIS A 229 -0.89 16.33 18.49
C HIS A 229 -1.52 17.59 17.88
N GLU A 230 -1.18 17.94 16.63
CA GLU A 230 -1.74 19.12 16.00
C GLU A 230 -3.22 18.93 15.65
N PRO A 231 -4.09 19.90 15.96
CA PRO A 231 -5.51 19.77 15.71
C PRO A 231 -5.82 19.78 14.20
N LEU A 232 -6.62 18.83 13.73
CA LEU A 232 -7.09 18.75 12.34
C LEU A 232 -8.22 19.74 11.99
N LYS A 233 -8.71 20.52 12.97
CA LYS A 233 -9.95 21.32 12.84
C LYS A 233 -9.86 22.48 11.85
N ASP A 234 -8.66 23.01 11.57
CA ASP A 234 -8.47 24.11 10.63
C ASP A 234 -7.59 23.66 9.46
N LYS A 235 -8.05 23.92 8.22
CA LYS A 235 -7.35 23.62 6.97
C LYS A 235 -5.96 24.29 6.93
N PHE A 236 -5.78 25.42 7.62
CA PHE A 236 -4.50 26.14 7.70
C PHE A 236 -3.56 25.66 8.83
N SER A 237 -4.04 24.78 9.70
CA SER A 237 -3.25 24.26 10.83
C SER A 237 -2.57 22.92 10.56
N LYS A 238 -2.82 22.30 9.39
CA LYS A 238 -2.23 21.00 9.07
C LYS A 238 -0.71 21.11 8.87
N PRO A 239 0.07 20.17 9.43
CA PRO A 239 1.51 20.09 9.20
C PRO A 239 1.82 19.89 7.71
N VAL A 240 2.84 20.60 7.22
CA VAL A 240 3.24 20.64 5.81
C VAL A 240 4.71 20.25 5.69
N VAL A 241 5.03 19.44 4.68
CA VAL A 241 6.40 19.19 4.23
C VAL A 241 6.86 20.42 3.46
N ILE A 242 7.67 21.30 4.07
CA ILE A 242 8.14 22.54 3.43
C ILE A 242 9.35 22.31 2.54
N ASP A 243 10.15 21.28 2.83
CA ASP A 243 11.22 20.81 1.96
C ASP A 243 11.43 19.30 2.16
N CYS A 244 11.96 18.63 1.15
CA CYS A 244 12.28 17.22 1.22
C CYS A 244 13.35 16.84 0.20
N GLY A 245 14.01 15.71 0.44
CA GLY A 245 15.05 15.23 -0.45
C GLY A 245 15.78 14.00 0.08
N GLN A 246 16.84 13.63 -0.64
CA GLN A 246 17.74 12.55 -0.27
C GLN A 246 19.02 13.11 0.36
N ILE A 247 19.47 12.50 1.45
CA ILE A 247 20.78 12.75 2.08
C ILE A 247 21.82 11.87 1.38
N LYS A 248 22.94 12.47 0.98
CA LYS A 248 24.05 11.77 0.32
C LYS A 248 25.19 11.50 1.29
#